data_AF-A0A4D6HAP6-F1
#
_entry.id   AF-A0A4D6HAP6-F1
#
_cell.length_a   1.000
_cell.length_b   1.000
_cell.length_c   1.000
_cell.angle_alpha   90.00
_cell.angle_beta   90.00
_cell.angle_gamma   90.00
#
_symmetry.space_group_name_H-M   'P 1'
#
loop_
_entity.id
_entity.type
_entity.pdbx_description
1 polymer ?
#
loop_
_entity_poly.entity_id
_entity_poly.type
_entity_poly.pdbx_seq_one_letter_code
_entity_poly.pdbx_strand_id
1 'polypeptide(L)'
;MQRRAAAAYFVLFMVISAGAYAYLGMAEQPQIDVPGETYAVDDELTVGDQTYTVDSISNGSGSLTWGTSDARYTATLANNSTVSWQAVSWEDQRIDSTTLENGTTVEFDGSDHQVLTNVSADPPTMRLVNTTNRSMVSTVERGGTVTLAVDGQPYLDATLTDVTAQDATLRWGSDYLVTIPNETGVDPTTASLIQQQNVTRILGMDTDVRGTLGTNPDGSQFVEFENGTQVLLSEYLPDPEVETLEEGGTLQYQGNETTIGNITTAEVPLEWRGPKTFTRSLSEGSSVELNNETYFVHFPSDSTVKILENTTENYEAYQSDQNKIDKYNERKAGLWAVVIISLLAGLILLATAYLPVRD
;
A
#
# COMPACT_ATOMS: atom_id res chain seq x y z
N MET A 1 -30.18 -73.58 12.91
CA MET A 1 -29.00 -73.40 12.04
C MET A 1 -28.75 -71.94 11.62
N GLN A 2 -29.80 -71.09 11.48
CA GLN A 2 -29.68 -69.71 10.97
C GLN A 2 -28.76 -68.78 11.78
N ARG A 3 -28.77 -68.83 13.13
CA ARG A 3 -27.92 -67.95 13.96
C ARG A 3 -26.41 -68.23 13.83
N ARG A 4 -26.02 -69.49 13.60
CA ARG A 4 -24.60 -69.87 13.41
C ARG A 4 -24.09 -69.45 12.03
N ALA A 5 -24.95 -69.54 11.01
CA ALA A 5 -24.63 -69.02 9.68
C ALA A 5 -24.49 -67.49 9.67
N ALA A 6 -25.40 -66.77 10.34
CA ALA A 6 -25.33 -65.31 10.46
C ALA A 6 -24.06 -64.83 11.18
N ALA A 7 -23.63 -65.52 12.24
CA ALA A 7 -22.38 -65.21 12.93
C ALA A 7 -21.14 -65.42 12.03
N ALA A 8 -21.12 -66.47 11.21
CA ALA A 8 -20.02 -66.71 10.27
C ALA A 8 -19.93 -65.63 9.17
N TYR A 9 -21.07 -65.20 8.62
CA TYR A 9 -21.11 -64.10 7.64
C TYR A 9 -20.76 -62.76 8.27
N PHE A 10 -21.20 -62.49 9.50
CA PHE A 10 -20.81 -61.28 10.23
C PHE A 10 -19.29 -61.17 10.40
N VAL A 11 -18.65 -62.27 10.84
CA VAL A 11 -17.18 -62.33 10.96
C VAL A 11 -16.49 -62.11 9.60
N LEU A 12 -17.02 -62.72 8.54
CA LEU A 12 -16.51 -62.50 7.18
C LEU A 12 -16.58 -61.02 6.77
N PHE A 13 -17.72 -60.35 6.98
CA PHE A 13 -17.86 -58.93 6.68
C PHE A 13 -16.95 -58.05 7.55
N MET A 14 -16.70 -58.43 8.80
CA MET A 14 -15.75 -57.75 9.68
C MET A 14 -14.32 -57.86 9.17
N VAL A 15 -13.91 -59.03 8.69
CA VAL A 15 -12.57 -59.24 8.10
C VAL A 15 -12.41 -58.44 6.80
N ILE A 16 -13.43 -58.39 5.95
CA ILE A 16 -13.43 -57.58 4.72
C ILE A 16 -13.33 -56.09 5.06
N SER A 17 -14.10 -55.63 6.04
CA SER A 17 -14.07 -54.24 6.52
C SER A 17 -12.70 -53.86 7.11
N ALA A 18 -12.12 -54.72 7.95
CA ALA A 18 -10.80 -54.51 8.54
C ALA A 18 -9.68 -54.52 7.47
N GLY A 19 -9.76 -55.41 6.49
CA GLY A 19 -8.81 -55.47 5.37
C GLY A 19 -8.88 -54.22 4.48
N ALA A 20 -10.09 -53.76 4.17
CA ALA A 20 -10.30 -52.53 3.42
C ALA A 20 -9.78 -51.30 4.18
N TYR A 21 -10.03 -51.21 5.48
CA TYR A 21 -9.53 -50.12 6.32
C TYR A 21 -8.01 -50.12 6.45
N ALA A 22 -7.38 -51.28 6.63
CA ALA A 22 -5.92 -51.41 6.68
C ALA A 22 -5.27 -50.96 5.37
N TYR A 23 -5.86 -51.30 4.23
CA TYR A 23 -5.38 -50.86 2.91
C TYR A 23 -5.49 -49.35 2.70
N LEU A 24 -6.58 -48.73 3.18
CA LEU A 24 -6.76 -47.26 3.14
C LEU A 24 -5.67 -46.50 3.92
N GLY A 25 -5.19 -47.07 5.02
CA GLY A 25 -4.18 -46.45 5.88
C GLY A 25 -2.73 -46.58 5.38
N MET A 26 -2.47 -47.51 4.45
CA MET A 26 -1.12 -47.76 3.93
C MET A 26 -0.87 -47.17 2.54
N ALA A 27 -1.92 -46.73 1.84
CA ALA A 27 -1.76 -46.19 0.50
C ALA A 27 -1.33 -44.71 0.56
N GLU A 28 -0.18 -44.40 -0.02
CA GLU A 28 0.28 -43.03 -0.22
C GLU A 28 -0.46 -42.41 -1.42
N GLN A 29 -0.89 -41.16 -1.28
CA GLN A 29 -1.51 -40.43 -2.38
C GLN A 29 -0.44 -40.11 -3.43
N PRO A 30 -0.68 -40.38 -4.73
CA PRO A 30 0.22 -39.94 -5.78
C PRO A 30 0.34 -38.41 -5.75
N GLN A 31 1.56 -37.90 -5.92
CA GLN A 31 1.84 -36.47 -6.05
C GLN A 31 2.11 -36.14 -7.52
N ILE A 32 1.89 -34.88 -7.90
CA ILE A 32 2.29 -34.39 -9.22
C ILE A 32 3.80 -34.23 -9.21
N ASP A 33 4.50 -35.00 -10.03
CA ASP A 33 5.97 -34.98 -10.11
C ASP A 33 6.40 -34.44 -11.48
N VAL A 34 6.41 -33.12 -11.58
CA VAL A 34 6.85 -32.40 -12.78
C VAL A 34 8.29 -31.90 -12.62
N PRO A 35 9.14 -32.03 -13.67
CA PRO A 35 10.52 -31.57 -13.64
C PRO A 35 10.58 -30.05 -13.54
N GLY A 36 11.50 -29.51 -12.74
CA GLY A 36 11.68 -28.07 -12.59
C GLY A 36 12.11 -27.65 -11.18
N GLU A 37 12.73 -26.48 -11.10
CA GLU A 37 13.11 -25.85 -9.84
C GLU A 37 11.87 -25.45 -9.04
N THR A 38 12.04 -25.42 -7.72
CA THR A 38 11.00 -25.06 -6.76
C THR A 38 11.43 -23.79 -6.07
N TYR A 39 10.56 -22.79 -6.07
CA TYR A 39 10.80 -21.47 -5.50
C TYR A 39 9.87 -21.25 -4.31
N ALA A 40 10.42 -20.81 -3.19
CA ALA A 40 9.70 -20.30 -2.04
C ALA A 40 9.56 -18.76 -2.13
N VAL A 41 8.83 -18.16 -1.20
CA VAL A 41 8.79 -16.69 -1.04
C VAL A 41 10.22 -16.17 -0.83
N ASP A 42 10.51 -15.01 -1.41
CA ASP A 42 11.83 -14.35 -1.49
C ASP A 42 12.87 -15.03 -2.39
N ASP A 43 12.58 -16.21 -2.96
CA ASP A 43 13.47 -16.80 -3.97
C ASP A 43 13.39 -16.02 -5.30
N GLU A 44 14.52 -16.03 -6.03
CA GLU A 44 14.66 -15.35 -7.31
C GLU A 44 14.68 -16.35 -8.48
N LEU A 45 14.05 -15.95 -9.58
CA LEU A 45 14.02 -16.65 -10.87
C LEU A 45 14.40 -15.65 -11.96
N THR A 46 15.41 -15.97 -12.78
CA THR A 46 15.77 -15.16 -13.94
C THR A 46 15.23 -15.78 -15.23
N VAL A 47 14.46 -14.98 -15.99
CA VAL A 47 13.97 -15.34 -17.32
C VAL A 47 14.52 -14.34 -18.33
N GLY A 48 15.39 -14.80 -19.22
CA GLY A 48 16.13 -13.94 -20.14
C GLY A 48 17.03 -12.96 -19.38
N ASP A 49 16.80 -11.66 -19.53
CA ASP A 49 17.49 -10.56 -18.84
C ASP A 49 16.74 -10.04 -17.60
N GLN A 50 15.55 -10.57 -17.30
CA GLN A 50 14.71 -10.10 -16.21
C GLN A 50 14.75 -11.06 -15.02
N THR A 51 15.02 -10.52 -13.83
CA THR A 51 14.95 -11.28 -12.57
C THR A 51 13.64 -10.96 -11.86
N TYR A 52 12.96 -12.02 -11.43
CA TYR A 52 11.71 -11.98 -10.69
C TYR A 52 11.95 -12.51 -9.28
N THR A 53 11.30 -11.92 -8.28
CA THR A 53 11.27 -12.41 -6.90
C THR A 53 9.88 -12.96 -6.60
N VAL A 54 9.79 -14.11 -5.94
CA VAL A 54 8.52 -14.63 -5.46
C VAL A 54 8.04 -13.79 -4.28
N ASP A 55 6.94 -13.07 -4.48
CA ASP A 55 6.39 -12.10 -3.52
C ASP A 55 5.37 -12.73 -2.57
N SER A 56 4.54 -13.64 -3.07
CA SER A 56 3.59 -14.35 -2.23
C SER A 56 3.24 -15.72 -2.78
N ILE A 57 2.91 -16.64 -1.87
CA ILE A 57 2.34 -17.96 -2.17
C ILE A 57 1.24 -18.23 -1.15
N SER A 58 0.08 -18.67 -1.62
CA SER A 58 -1.05 -19.06 -0.77
C SER A 58 -2.01 -19.95 -1.56
N ASN A 59 -2.25 -21.19 -1.09
CA ASN A 59 -3.34 -22.05 -1.55
C ASN A 59 -3.49 -22.14 -3.08
N GLY A 60 -2.42 -22.44 -3.81
CA GLY A 60 -2.45 -22.54 -5.28
C GLY A 60 -2.53 -21.20 -6.02
N SER A 61 -2.26 -20.09 -5.36
CA SER A 61 -2.03 -18.79 -6.00
C SER A 61 -0.78 -18.13 -5.44
N GLY A 62 -0.28 -17.11 -6.16
CA GLY A 62 0.88 -16.35 -5.73
C GLY A 62 1.18 -15.15 -6.62
N SER A 63 2.32 -14.52 -6.39
CA SER A 63 2.80 -13.40 -7.20
C SER A 63 4.31 -13.46 -7.40
N LEU A 64 4.75 -13.02 -8.57
CA LEU A 64 6.14 -12.63 -8.84
C LEU A 64 6.20 -11.11 -8.92
N THR A 65 7.25 -10.53 -8.37
CA THR A 65 7.57 -9.11 -8.57
C THR A 65 8.87 -8.95 -9.33
N TRP A 66 8.98 -7.86 -10.08
CA TRP A 66 10.27 -7.44 -10.65
C TRP A 66 10.34 -5.92 -10.65
N GLY A 67 11.55 -5.39 -10.49
CA GLY A 67 11.81 -3.96 -10.44
C GLY A 67 12.58 -3.47 -11.67
N THR A 68 12.36 -2.21 -12.03
CA THR A 68 13.35 -1.42 -12.77
C THR A 68 13.73 -0.23 -11.91
N SER A 69 15.01 0.12 -11.85
CA SER A 69 15.48 1.30 -11.09
C SER A 69 15.27 2.61 -11.85
N ASP A 70 14.93 2.55 -13.14
CA ASP A 70 14.96 3.69 -14.05
C ASP A 70 13.67 3.82 -14.87
N ALA A 71 12.51 3.58 -14.24
CA ALA A 71 11.22 3.81 -14.88
C ALA A 71 10.99 5.31 -15.09
N ARG A 72 10.49 5.66 -16.27
CA ARG A 72 10.06 7.01 -16.60
C ARG A 72 8.68 7.30 -15.99
N TYR A 73 8.59 8.41 -15.28
CA TYR A 73 7.36 8.99 -14.74
C TYR A 73 7.10 10.35 -15.37
N THR A 74 5.83 10.73 -15.42
CA THR A 74 5.41 12.02 -15.98
C THR A 74 4.31 12.64 -15.13
N ALA A 75 4.32 13.96 -15.02
CA ALA A 75 3.23 14.77 -14.47
C ALA A 75 3.09 16.05 -15.30
N THR A 76 2.05 16.84 -15.06
CA THR A 76 1.92 18.16 -15.67
C THR A 76 1.45 19.18 -14.63
N LEU A 77 1.95 20.41 -14.73
CA LEU A 77 1.43 21.56 -14.01
C LEU A 77 0.60 22.38 -14.98
N ALA A 78 -0.72 22.42 -14.80
CA ALA A 78 -1.60 23.16 -15.69
C ALA A 78 -1.45 24.67 -15.47
N ASN A 79 -1.57 25.45 -16.54
CA ASN A 79 -1.62 26.91 -16.47
C ASN A 79 -2.81 27.36 -15.61
N ASN A 80 -2.58 28.36 -14.77
CA ASN A 80 -3.55 28.90 -13.82
C ASN A 80 -4.05 27.87 -12.79
N SER A 81 -3.28 26.80 -12.54
CA SER A 81 -3.50 25.87 -11.42
C SER A 81 -2.61 26.22 -10.23
N THR A 82 -2.96 25.72 -9.05
CA THR A 82 -2.13 25.85 -7.85
C THR A 82 -1.38 24.55 -7.58
N VAL A 83 -0.11 24.65 -7.21
CA VAL A 83 0.72 23.54 -6.76
C VAL A 83 1.16 23.79 -5.32
N SER A 84 1.10 22.75 -4.49
CA SER A 84 1.48 22.89 -3.09
C SER A 84 2.99 23.03 -2.94
N TRP A 85 3.41 23.86 -1.98
CA TRP A 85 4.81 23.95 -1.55
C TRP A 85 5.41 22.61 -1.10
N GLN A 86 4.60 21.63 -0.72
CA GLN A 86 5.07 20.28 -0.38
C GLN A 86 5.39 19.43 -1.62
N ALA A 87 4.78 19.77 -2.75
CA ALA A 87 4.94 19.04 -4.00
C ALA A 87 6.09 19.59 -4.85
N VAL A 88 6.49 20.85 -4.66
CA VAL A 88 7.58 21.48 -5.41
C VAL A 88 8.62 22.07 -4.46
N SER A 89 9.91 21.97 -4.77
CA SER A 89 10.96 22.68 -4.04
C SER A 89 12.14 23.06 -4.92
N TRP A 90 12.87 24.09 -4.47
CA TRP A 90 14.09 24.64 -5.08
C TRP A 90 15.00 25.18 -3.97
N GLU A 91 16.24 25.54 -4.30
CA GLU A 91 17.31 25.88 -3.33
C GLU A 91 16.90 26.99 -2.35
N ASP A 92 16.28 28.05 -2.85
CA ASP A 92 15.92 29.25 -2.08
C ASP A 92 14.41 29.36 -1.77
N GLN A 93 13.70 28.23 -1.78
CA GLN A 93 12.25 28.24 -1.54
C GLN A 93 11.90 28.82 -0.17
N ARG A 94 11.07 29.87 -0.16
CA ARG A 94 10.66 30.55 1.09
C ARG A 94 9.60 29.76 1.85
N ILE A 95 10.07 28.78 2.62
CA ILE A 95 9.28 27.97 3.55
C ILE A 95 9.66 28.31 4.99
N ASP A 96 8.66 28.70 5.78
CA ASP A 96 8.85 28.95 7.20
C ASP A 96 8.88 27.65 8.00
N SER A 97 9.58 27.65 9.13
CA SER A 97 9.70 26.47 9.99
C SER A 97 9.84 26.82 11.46
N THR A 98 9.43 25.88 12.32
CA THR A 98 9.71 25.89 13.76
C THR A 98 10.02 24.48 14.23
N THR A 99 10.81 24.35 15.29
CA THR A 99 11.18 23.07 15.90
C THR A 99 10.64 23.02 17.33
N LEU A 100 9.93 21.95 17.65
CA LEU A 100 9.42 21.67 18.99
C LEU A 100 10.29 20.61 19.65
N GLU A 101 11.01 21.00 20.71
CA GLU A 101 11.80 20.04 21.50
C GLU A 101 10.86 19.09 22.26
N ASN A 102 11.24 17.83 22.32
CA ASN A 102 10.56 16.77 23.04
C ASN A 102 10.46 17.11 24.52
N GLY A 103 9.25 17.05 25.07
CA GLY A 103 8.93 17.42 26.44
C GLY A 103 8.52 18.88 26.63
N THR A 104 8.63 19.73 25.59
CA THR A 104 8.15 21.13 25.63
C THR A 104 6.64 21.19 25.83
N THR A 105 6.18 22.25 26.49
CA THR A 105 4.75 22.53 26.65
C THR A 105 4.31 23.54 25.59
N VAL A 106 3.20 23.25 24.91
CA VAL A 106 2.58 24.10 23.89
C VAL A 106 1.10 24.28 24.20
N GLU A 107 0.50 25.37 23.76
CA GLU A 107 -0.95 25.54 23.81
C GLU A 107 -1.56 24.87 22.58
N PHE A 108 -2.45 23.91 22.79
CA PHE A 108 -3.15 23.20 21.74
C PHE A 108 -4.61 23.00 22.15
N ASP A 109 -5.54 23.35 21.26
CA ASP A 109 -6.99 23.29 21.51
C ASP A 109 -7.40 24.00 22.82
N GLY A 110 -6.82 25.18 23.07
CA GLY A 110 -7.10 26.02 24.24
C GLY A 110 -6.60 25.47 25.58
N SER A 111 -5.67 24.51 25.58
CA SER A 111 -5.07 23.98 26.80
C SER A 111 -3.62 23.52 26.62
N ASP A 112 -2.88 23.45 27.73
CA ASP A 112 -1.47 23.09 27.73
C ASP A 112 -1.27 21.59 27.44
N HIS A 113 -0.44 21.30 26.44
CA HIS A 113 -0.05 19.95 26.04
C HIS A 113 1.47 19.80 26.03
N GLN A 114 1.95 18.65 26.50
CA GLN A 114 3.36 18.26 26.36
C GLN A 114 3.57 17.59 25.00
N VAL A 115 4.59 18.04 24.27
CA VAL A 115 5.07 17.45 23.03
C VAL A 115 5.84 16.18 23.34
N LEU A 116 5.48 15.06 22.72
CA LEU A 116 6.21 13.80 22.80
C LEU A 116 6.53 13.28 21.41
N THR A 117 7.81 13.08 21.11
CA THR A 117 8.24 12.47 19.84
C THR A 117 8.21 10.95 19.93
N ASN A 118 7.77 10.30 18.85
CA ASN A 118 7.78 8.85 18.74
C ASN A 118 8.39 8.42 17.40
N VAL A 119 9.71 8.25 17.41
CA VAL A 119 10.51 7.76 16.27
C VAL A 119 10.39 6.26 16.04
N SER A 120 9.82 5.51 17.00
CA SER A 120 9.61 4.06 16.86
C SER A 120 8.31 3.70 16.14
N ALA A 121 7.42 4.69 15.94
CA ALA A 121 6.28 4.54 15.05
C ALA A 121 6.75 4.57 13.59
N ASP A 122 6.04 3.84 12.74
CA ASP A 122 6.25 3.85 11.29
C ASP A 122 4.94 4.28 10.59
N PRO A 123 4.84 5.53 10.09
CA PRO A 123 5.87 6.57 10.13
C PRO A 123 6.05 7.20 11.53
N PRO A 124 7.18 7.90 11.79
CA PRO A 124 7.40 8.67 13.01
C PRO A 124 6.29 9.68 13.28
N THR A 125 5.94 9.87 14.56
CA THR A 125 4.81 10.73 14.96
C THR A 125 5.18 11.72 16.06
N MET A 126 4.45 12.83 16.11
CA MET A 126 4.42 13.76 17.24
C MET A 126 3.11 13.55 18.02
N ARG A 127 3.18 13.49 19.34
CA ARG A 127 2.00 13.40 20.21
C ARG A 127 1.89 14.64 21.08
N LEU A 128 0.67 15.14 21.21
CA LEU A 128 0.33 16.22 22.12
C LEU A 128 -0.48 15.61 23.27
N VAL A 129 0.09 15.61 24.48
CA VAL A 129 -0.56 15.03 25.67
C VAL A 129 -0.96 16.13 26.62
N ASN A 130 -2.24 16.25 26.93
CA ASN A 130 -2.71 17.31 27.82
C ASN A 130 -2.07 17.18 29.21
N THR A 131 -1.59 18.30 29.74
CA THR A 131 -0.83 18.34 31.01
C THR A 131 -1.72 18.05 32.23
N THR A 132 -3.01 18.36 32.15
CA THR A 132 -3.99 18.20 33.23
C THR A 132 -4.78 16.90 33.10
N ASN A 133 -5.11 16.48 31.87
CA ASN A 133 -5.85 15.26 31.58
C ASN A 133 -5.07 14.37 30.60
N ARG A 134 -4.17 13.53 31.10
CA ARG A 134 -3.28 12.69 30.29
C ARG A 134 -3.98 11.65 29.40
N SER A 135 -5.30 11.47 29.54
CA SER A 135 -6.10 10.66 28.62
C SER A 135 -6.43 11.40 27.32
N MET A 136 -6.31 12.73 27.29
CA MET A 136 -6.43 13.54 26.09
C MET A 136 -5.09 13.55 25.37
N VAL A 137 -5.06 12.85 24.24
CA VAL A 137 -3.88 12.70 23.39
C VAL A 137 -4.31 12.98 21.95
N SER A 138 -3.61 13.90 21.30
CA SER A 138 -3.65 14.07 19.85
C SER A 138 -2.36 13.50 19.25
N THR A 139 -2.46 12.82 18.12
CA THR A 139 -1.31 12.29 17.38
C THR A 139 -1.28 12.96 16.02
N VAL A 140 -0.14 13.52 15.66
CA VAL A 140 0.15 14.11 14.37
C VAL A 140 1.19 13.22 13.69
N GLU A 141 0.81 12.64 12.57
CA GLU A 141 1.71 11.86 11.72
C GLU A 141 2.48 12.80 10.78
N ARG A 142 3.63 12.36 10.27
CA ARG A 142 4.37 13.13 9.25
C ARG A 142 3.45 13.40 8.04
N GLY A 143 3.41 14.64 7.57
CA GLY A 143 2.47 15.15 6.56
C GLY A 143 1.14 15.67 7.13
N GLY A 144 0.85 15.39 8.40
CA GLY A 144 -0.31 15.95 9.11
C GLY A 144 -0.12 17.43 9.45
N THR A 145 -1.23 18.17 9.50
CA THR A 145 -1.26 19.58 9.91
C THR A 145 -1.67 19.75 11.36
N VAL A 146 -1.18 20.81 12.00
CA VAL A 146 -1.49 21.17 13.38
C VAL A 146 -1.51 22.69 13.55
N THR A 147 -2.41 23.15 14.41
CA THR A 147 -2.47 24.54 14.87
C THR A 147 -2.22 24.57 16.38
N LEU A 148 -1.20 25.30 16.81
CA LEU A 148 -0.77 25.39 18.21
C LEU A 148 -0.08 26.73 18.49
N ALA A 149 0.17 27.06 19.75
CA ALA A 149 1.01 28.19 20.13
C ALA A 149 2.18 27.76 21.02
N VAL A 150 3.34 28.39 20.83
CA VAL A 150 4.54 28.19 21.65
C VAL A 150 4.90 29.55 22.24
N ASP A 151 4.96 29.64 23.57
CA ASP A 151 5.28 30.89 24.28
C ASP A 151 4.43 32.11 23.83
N GLY A 152 3.15 31.87 23.52
CA GLY A 152 2.22 32.88 23.04
C GLY A 152 2.30 33.18 21.54
N GLN A 153 3.27 32.61 20.82
CA GLN A 153 3.37 32.73 19.37
C GLN A 153 2.53 31.64 18.67
N PRO A 154 1.49 32.01 17.90
CA PRO A 154 0.66 31.05 17.20
C PRO A 154 1.32 30.52 15.91
N TYR A 155 1.15 29.24 15.66
CA TYR A 155 1.51 28.54 14.44
C TYR A 155 0.25 27.87 13.88
N LEU A 156 -0.25 28.38 12.75
CA LEU A 156 -1.50 27.95 12.13
C LEU A 156 -1.24 27.03 10.94
N ASP A 157 -1.96 25.92 10.88
CA ASP A 157 -1.93 24.94 9.79
C ASP A 157 -0.51 24.48 9.41
N ALA A 158 0.36 24.36 10.41
CA ALA A 158 1.75 23.95 10.20
C ALA A 158 1.81 22.44 9.97
N THR A 159 2.58 22.01 8.98
CA THR A 159 2.73 20.59 8.60
C THR A 159 3.91 19.97 9.34
N LEU A 160 3.69 18.81 9.95
CA LEU A 160 4.78 18.02 10.54
C LEU A 160 5.62 17.38 9.43
N THR A 161 6.85 17.84 9.26
CA THR A 161 7.73 17.38 8.17
C THR A 161 8.83 16.45 8.64
N ASP A 162 9.29 16.59 9.89
CA ASP A 162 10.31 15.72 10.45
C ASP A 162 10.10 15.44 11.94
N VAL A 163 10.54 14.28 12.39
CA VAL A 163 10.49 13.85 13.79
C VAL A 163 11.77 13.09 14.11
N THR A 164 12.53 13.60 15.07
CA THR A 164 13.70 12.95 15.65
C THR A 164 13.41 12.57 17.11
N ALA A 165 14.38 11.94 17.78
CA ALA A 165 14.24 11.62 19.20
C ALA A 165 14.18 12.89 20.08
N GLN A 166 14.71 14.00 19.58
CA GLN A 166 14.81 15.27 20.29
C GLN A 166 13.75 16.26 19.84
N ASP A 167 13.41 16.30 18.56
CA ASP A 167 12.63 17.40 18.00
C ASP A 167 11.54 16.95 17.03
N ALA A 168 10.49 17.74 16.92
CA ALA A 168 9.52 17.70 15.84
C ALA A 168 9.60 18.99 15.02
N THR A 169 9.80 18.86 13.70
CA THR A 169 9.91 20.01 12.79
C THR A 169 8.57 20.28 12.11
N LEU A 170 8.01 21.44 12.37
CA LEU A 170 6.83 21.96 11.69
C LEU A 170 7.25 22.94 10.60
N ARG A 171 6.64 22.84 9.42
CA ARG A 171 6.85 23.76 8.30
C ARG A 171 5.53 24.25 7.75
N TRP A 172 5.51 25.48 7.27
CA TRP A 172 4.36 26.03 6.57
C TRP A 172 4.84 26.90 5.42
N GLY A 173 4.14 26.78 4.30
CA GLY A 173 4.39 27.53 3.09
C GLY A 173 3.08 27.92 2.43
N SER A 174 3.17 28.84 1.49
CA SER A 174 2.07 29.18 0.60
C SER A 174 2.13 28.29 -0.64
N ASP A 175 0.98 27.93 -1.18
CA ASP A 175 0.93 27.28 -2.49
C ASP A 175 1.36 28.26 -3.59
N TYR A 176 1.72 27.74 -4.76
CA TYR A 176 2.18 28.54 -5.89
C TYR A 176 1.20 28.44 -7.05
N LEU A 177 0.86 29.57 -7.65
CA LEU A 177 0.10 29.65 -8.88
C LEU A 177 1.04 29.44 -10.06
N VAL A 178 0.70 28.49 -10.92
CA VAL A 178 1.39 28.25 -12.17
C VAL A 178 0.90 29.26 -13.20
N THR A 179 1.80 30.07 -13.74
CA THR A 179 1.48 31.03 -14.80
C THR A 179 2.36 30.80 -16.01
N ILE A 180 1.74 30.65 -17.18
CA ILE A 180 2.45 30.52 -18.45
C ILE A 180 2.15 31.75 -19.32
N PRO A 181 3.17 32.43 -19.87
CA PRO A 181 2.96 33.50 -20.82
C PRO A 181 2.11 33.04 -22.01
N ASN A 182 1.09 33.82 -22.35
CA ASN A 182 0.21 33.55 -23.48
C ASN A 182 0.27 34.72 -24.48
N GLU A 183 1.41 34.81 -25.17
CA GLU A 183 1.60 35.78 -26.25
C GLU A 183 1.15 35.17 -27.58
N THR A 184 0.38 35.93 -28.36
CA THR A 184 -0.19 35.40 -29.60
C THR A 184 0.90 35.10 -30.61
N GLY A 185 1.00 33.83 -31.04
CA GLY A 185 1.96 33.39 -32.05
C GLY A 185 3.37 33.12 -31.53
N VAL A 186 3.55 33.06 -30.21
CA VAL A 186 4.81 32.69 -29.55
C VAL A 186 4.55 31.47 -28.67
N ASP A 187 5.26 30.37 -28.92
CA ASP A 187 5.24 29.22 -28.02
C ASP A 187 6.06 29.55 -26.76
N PRO A 188 5.48 29.42 -25.56
CA PRO A 188 6.19 29.77 -24.32
C PRO A 188 7.31 28.77 -24.03
N THR A 189 8.50 29.28 -23.73
CA THR A 189 9.64 28.47 -23.28
C THR A 189 9.90 28.59 -21.78
N THR A 190 9.07 29.37 -21.08
CA THR A 190 9.16 29.61 -19.65
C THR A 190 7.77 29.59 -19.01
N ALA A 191 7.74 29.29 -17.72
CA ALA A 191 6.59 29.45 -16.84
C ALA A 191 7.06 30.02 -15.49
N SER A 192 6.12 30.45 -14.65
CA SER A 192 6.44 30.92 -13.31
C SER A 192 5.56 30.26 -12.25
N LEU A 193 6.15 29.99 -11.09
CA LEU A 193 5.45 29.62 -9.87
C LEU A 193 5.38 30.85 -8.98
N ILE A 194 4.19 31.45 -8.85
CA ILE A 194 3.97 32.68 -8.10
C ILE A 194 3.30 32.37 -6.77
N GLN A 195 3.97 32.70 -5.67
CA GLN A 195 3.48 32.43 -4.32
C GLN A 195 2.09 33.06 -4.06
N GLN A 196 1.15 32.24 -3.61
CA GLN A 196 -0.18 32.66 -3.17
C GLN A 196 -0.17 32.94 -1.67
N GLN A 197 0.16 34.18 -1.30
CA GLN A 197 0.27 34.58 0.12
C GLN A 197 -1.04 34.34 0.87
N ASN A 198 -1.01 33.49 1.90
CA ASN A 198 -2.16 33.22 2.75
C ASN A 198 -2.28 34.32 3.80
N VAL A 199 -2.98 35.41 3.45
CA VAL A 199 -3.14 36.60 4.29
C VAL A 199 -3.75 36.25 5.65
N THR A 200 -4.75 35.36 5.69
CA THR A 200 -5.36 34.92 6.95
C THR A 200 -4.34 34.30 7.88
N ARG A 201 -3.46 33.43 7.37
CA ARG A 201 -2.39 32.82 8.16
C ARG A 201 -1.34 33.84 8.60
N ILE A 202 -0.91 34.72 7.69
CA ILE A 202 0.07 35.77 8.00
C ILE A 202 -0.43 36.65 9.15
N LEU A 203 -1.67 37.14 9.07
CA LEU A 203 -2.27 37.97 10.11
C LEU A 203 -2.53 37.20 11.41
N GLY A 204 -2.88 35.92 11.33
CA GLY A 204 -3.10 35.09 12.51
C GLY A 204 -1.82 34.65 13.21
N MET A 205 -0.65 34.75 12.55
CA MET A 205 0.67 34.46 13.12
C MET A 205 1.37 35.71 13.68
N ASP A 206 0.90 36.90 13.32
CA ASP A 206 1.46 38.17 13.80
C ASP A 206 0.70 38.65 15.03
N THR A 207 1.38 38.67 16.18
CA THR A 207 0.80 39.03 17.48
C THR A 207 0.71 40.55 17.69
N ASP A 208 1.29 41.36 16.81
CA ASP A 208 1.24 42.83 16.88
C ASP A 208 0.01 43.40 16.14
N VAL A 209 -0.75 42.57 15.42
CA VAL A 209 -1.93 42.96 14.63
C VAL A 209 -3.21 42.34 15.15
N ARG A 210 -4.35 42.98 14.86
CA ARG A 210 -5.68 42.52 15.29
C ARG A 210 -6.18 41.24 14.59
N GLY A 211 -5.40 40.67 13.68
CA GLY A 211 -5.73 39.43 12.98
C GLY A 211 -6.84 39.54 11.91
N THR A 212 -7.40 40.72 11.65
CA THR A 212 -8.46 40.93 10.64
C THR A 212 -8.17 42.10 9.71
N LEU A 213 -8.59 41.98 8.46
CA LEU A 213 -8.46 43.05 7.46
C LEU A 213 -9.53 44.12 7.64
N GLY A 214 -9.10 45.38 7.58
CA GLY A 214 -9.98 46.53 7.39
C GLY A 214 -10.12 46.89 5.90
N THR A 215 -11.17 47.63 5.57
CA THR A 215 -11.41 48.13 4.21
C THR A 215 -11.61 49.64 4.24
N ASN A 216 -10.83 50.36 3.44
CA ASN A 216 -10.95 51.80 3.25
C ASN A 216 -12.18 52.13 2.37
N PRO A 217 -12.67 53.39 2.38
CA PRO A 217 -13.80 53.81 1.54
C PRO A 217 -13.58 53.64 0.03
N ASP A 218 -12.33 53.59 -0.43
CA ASP A 218 -11.95 53.35 -1.82
C ASP A 218 -11.87 51.86 -2.20
N GLY A 219 -12.11 50.96 -1.24
CA GLY A 219 -12.04 49.51 -1.41
C GLY A 219 -10.65 48.91 -1.15
N SER A 220 -9.61 49.71 -0.91
CA SER A 220 -8.30 49.19 -0.53
C SER A 220 -8.35 48.54 0.85
N GLN A 221 -7.57 47.48 1.06
CA GLN A 221 -7.50 46.77 2.33
C GLN A 221 -6.31 47.25 3.17
N PHE A 222 -6.46 47.24 4.48
CA PHE A 222 -5.41 47.60 5.44
C PHE A 222 -5.34 46.62 6.61
N VAL A 223 -4.18 46.57 7.24
CA VAL A 223 -3.90 45.83 8.47
C VAL A 223 -3.89 46.83 9.63
N GLU A 224 -4.57 46.49 10.72
CA GLU A 224 -4.60 47.30 11.93
C GLU A 224 -3.76 46.65 13.04
N PHE A 225 -2.80 47.41 13.56
CA PHE A 225 -1.96 47.03 14.68
C PHE A 225 -2.69 47.19 16.01
N GLU A 226 -2.28 46.46 17.04
CA GLU A 226 -2.86 46.56 18.38
C GLU A 226 -2.72 47.96 18.99
N ASN A 227 -1.70 48.72 18.59
CA ASN A 227 -1.50 50.12 18.97
C ASN A 227 -2.44 51.12 18.24
N GLY A 228 -3.29 50.64 17.34
CA GLY A 228 -4.25 51.42 16.54
C GLY A 228 -3.68 52.03 15.25
N THR A 229 -2.41 51.76 14.92
CA THR A 229 -1.80 52.17 13.64
C THR A 229 -2.36 51.32 12.50
N GLN A 230 -2.52 51.91 11.33
CA GLN A 230 -3.01 51.23 10.13
C GLN A 230 -1.98 51.33 9.00
N VAL A 231 -1.77 50.22 8.30
CA VAL A 231 -0.87 50.10 7.15
C VAL A 231 -1.62 49.43 6.00
N LEU A 232 -1.45 49.90 4.77
CA LEU A 232 -2.09 49.27 3.61
C LEU A 232 -1.63 47.81 3.49
N LEU A 233 -2.53 46.91 3.09
CA LEU A 233 -2.21 45.49 2.98
C LEU A 233 -1.03 45.25 2.02
N SER A 234 -0.96 46.00 0.92
CA SER A 234 0.13 45.94 -0.04
C SER A 234 1.48 46.44 0.49
N GLU A 235 1.46 47.28 1.54
CA GLU A 235 2.68 47.74 2.22
C GLU A 235 3.10 46.80 3.35
N TYR A 236 2.13 46.10 3.94
CA TYR A 236 2.36 45.12 5.00
C TYR A 236 2.87 43.78 4.45
N LEU A 237 2.31 43.29 3.35
CA LEU A 237 2.74 42.03 2.75
C LEU A 237 4.11 42.18 2.08
N PRO A 238 5.04 41.22 2.27
CA PRO A 238 6.26 41.19 1.49
C PRO A 238 5.94 40.88 0.02
N ASP A 239 6.87 41.17 -0.88
CA ASP A 239 6.75 40.73 -2.27
C ASP A 239 6.55 39.20 -2.34
N PRO A 240 5.64 38.72 -3.22
CA PRO A 240 5.45 37.29 -3.43
C PRO A 240 6.70 36.69 -4.04
N GLU A 241 7.06 35.50 -3.58
CA GLU A 241 8.12 34.72 -4.21
C GLU A 241 7.70 34.28 -5.62
N VAL A 242 8.64 34.36 -6.56
CA VAL A 242 8.44 33.94 -7.95
C VAL A 242 9.60 33.07 -8.36
N GLU A 243 9.32 31.81 -8.71
CA GLU A 243 10.30 30.89 -9.28
C GLU A 243 10.06 30.75 -10.79
N THR A 244 11.11 30.85 -11.59
CA THR A 244 11.03 30.71 -13.06
C THR A 244 11.36 29.30 -13.48
N LEU A 245 10.43 28.67 -14.20
CA LEU A 245 10.61 27.36 -14.81
C LEU A 245 11.01 27.57 -16.28
N GLU A 246 12.08 26.91 -16.70
CA GLU A 246 12.55 26.93 -18.09
C GLU A 246 12.46 25.54 -18.70
N GLU A 247 12.13 25.46 -19.99
CA GLU A 247 12.20 24.20 -20.74
C GLU A 247 13.59 23.56 -20.62
N GLY A 248 13.64 22.27 -20.29
CA GLY A 248 14.89 21.53 -20.07
C GLY A 248 15.57 21.82 -18.72
N GLY A 249 15.05 22.76 -17.93
CA GLY A 249 15.48 23.00 -16.55
C GLY A 249 15.06 21.88 -15.61
N THR A 250 15.46 21.99 -14.34
CA THR A 250 15.17 20.99 -13.30
C THR A 250 14.49 21.62 -12.10
N LEU A 251 13.54 20.91 -11.49
CA LEU A 251 12.93 21.25 -10.20
C LEU A 251 12.74 19.99 -9.36
N GLN A 252 12.60 20.11 -8.03
CA GLN A 252 12.22 18.97 -7.20
C GLN A 252 10.71 18.82 -7.16
N TYR A 253 10.16 17.75 -7.74
CA TYR A 253 8.73 17.45 -7.73
C TYR A 253 8.44 16.17 -6.94
N GLN A 254 7.62 16.29 -5.89
CA GLN A 254 7.28 15.20 -4.95
C GLN A 254 8.52 14.47 -4.42
N GLY A 255 9.59 15.22 -4.14
CA GLY A 255 10.87 14.69 -3.67
C GLY A 255 11.76 14.05 -4.73
N ASN A 256 11.42 14.18 -6.03
CA ASN A 256 12.22 13.68 -7.14
C ASN A 256 12.80 14.83 -7.96
N GLU A 257 14.08 14.72 -8.32
CA GLU A 257 14.67 15.61 -9.32
C GLU A 257 13.97 15.37 -10.67
N THR A 258 13.36 16.44 -11.19
CA THR A 258 12.42 16.37 -12.30
C THR A 258 12.83 17.35 -13.39
N THR A 259 12.92 16.86 -14.62
CA THR A 259 13.19 17.67 -15.80
C THR A 259 11.89 18.28 -16.33
N ILE A 260 11.97 19.55 -16.69
CA ILE A 260 10.87 20.30 -17.31
C ILE A 260 10.87 19.99 -18.81
N GLY A 261 9.74 19.50 -19.31
CA GLY A 261 9.53 19.22 -20.73
C GLY A 261 9.27 20.47 -21.57
N ASN A 262 8.73 20.27 -22.77
CA ASN A 262 8.32 21.38 -23.64
C ASN A 262 7.07 22.07 -23.08
N ILE A 263 7.22 23.32 -22.67
CA ILE A 263 6.17 24.13 -22.09
C ILE A 263 5.20 24.52 -23.20
N THR A 264 3.91 24.42 -22.90
CA THR A 264 2.84 24.87 -23.79
C THR A 264 2.04 25.96 -23.10
N THR A 265 1.20 26.70 -23.82
CA THR A 265 0.31 27.70 -23.22
C THR A 265 -0.69 27.12 -22.21
N ALA A 266 -0.87 25.80 -22.19
CA ALA A 266 -1.80 25.09 -21.33
C ALA A 266 -1.13 24.43 -20.12
N GLU A 267 0.11 23.96 -20.23
CA GLU A 267 0.75 23.18 -19.17
C GLU A 267 2.28 23.15 -19.27
N VAL A 268 2.91 22.86 -18.12
CA VAL A 268 4.33 22.54 -17.96
C VAL A 268 4.46 21.03 -17.76
N PRO A 269 4.92 20.26 -18.77
CA PRO A 269 5.17 18.84 -18.61
C PRO A 269 6.39 18.60 -17.72
N LEU A 270 6.30 17.57 -16.87
CA LEU A 270 7.31 17.16 -15.93
C LEU A 270 7.68 15.70 -16.19
N GLU A 271 8.98 15.39 -16.15
CA GLU A 271 9.50 14.03 -16.32
C GLU A 271 10.59 13.74 -15.30
N TRP A 272 10.50 12.58 -14.64
CA TRP A 272 11.56 12.09 -13.77
C TRP A 272 11.74 10.58 -13.91
N ARG A 273 12.84 10.07 -13.37
CA ARG A 273 13.18 8.65 -13.37
C ARG A 273 13.20 8.13 -11.93
N GLY A 274 12.71 6.91 -11.73
CA GLY A 274 12.68 6.30 -10.41
C GLY A 274 12.41 4.81 -10.43
N PRO A 275 12.52 4.14 -9.27
CA PRO A 275 12.26 2.72 -9.16
C PRO A 275 10.77 2.40 -9.34
N LYS A 276 10.48 1.35 -10.10
CA LYS A 276 9.12 0.82 -10.28
C LYS A 276 9.10 -0.68 -10.12
N THR A 277 8.24 -1.15 -9.22
CA THR A 277 7.93 -2.58 -9.05
C THR A 277 6.69 -2.93 -9.86
N PHE A 278 6.78 -4.04 -10.57
CA PHE A 278 5.68 -4.67 -11.29
C PHE A 278 5.36 -6.02 -10.66
N THR A 279 4.10 -6.45 -10.78
CA THR A 279 3.64 -7.72 -10.22
C THR A 279 3.00 -8.57 -11.32
N ARG A 280 3.34 -9.87 -11.36
CA ARG A 280 2.61 -10.90 -12.11
C ARG A 280 1.92 -11.83 -11.13
N SER A 281 0.62 -12.03 -11.29
CA SER A 281 -0.12 -13.03 -10.54
C SER A 281 0.13 -14.43 -11.09
N LEU A 282 0.17 -15.41 -10.21
CA LEU A 282 0.34 -16.83 -10.47
C LEU A 282 -0.90 -17.59 -9.97
N SER A 283 -1.29 -18.63 -10.71
CA SER A 283 -2.43 -19.49 -10.37
C SER A 283 -2.13 -20.94 -10.74
N GLU A 284 -2.54 -21.88 -9.89
CA GLU A 284 -2.37 -23.32 -10.10
C GLU A 284 -2.93 -23.75 -11.46
N GLY A 285 -2.15 -24.56 -12.18
CA GLY A 285 -2.57 -25.14 -13.46
C GLY A 285 -2.74 -24.11 -14.59
N SER A 286 -2.31 -22.86 -14.39
CA SER A 286 -2.45 -21.78 -15.37
C SER A 286 -1.12 -21.45 -16.03
N SER A 287 -1.18 -20.72 -17.14
CA SER A 287 0.01 -20.16 -17.77
C SER A 287 0.26 -18.72 -17.33
N VAL A 288 1.53 -18.34 -17.21
CA VAL A 288 1.99 -16.98 -16.93
C VAL A 288 2.97 -16.54 -18.03
N GLU A 289 2.90 -15.27 -18.43
CA GLU A 289 3.85 -14.68 -19.38
C GLU A 289 4.98 -13.96 -18.63
N LEU A 290 6.21 -14.43 -18.82
CA LEU A 290 7.44 -13.90 -18.23
C LEU A 290 8.43 -13.61 -19.36
N ASN A 291 8.94 -12.38 -19.44
CA ASN A 291 9.82 -11.89 -20.50
C ASN A 291 9.41 -12.32 -21.92
N ASN A 292 8.13 -12.12 -22.28
CA ASN A 292 7.54 -12.52 -23.58
C ASN A 292 7.52 -14.03 -23.88
N GLU A 293 7.84 -14.88 -22.90
CA GLU A 293 7.72 -16.33 -22.97
C GLU A 293 6.61 -16.83 -22.05
N THR A 294 5.93 -17.92 -22.43
CA THR A 294 4.84 -18.50 -21.65
C THR A 294 5.34 -19.67 -20.82
N TYR A 295 5.08 -19.62 -19.52
CA TYR A 295 5.39 -20.66 -18.55
C TYR A 295 4.10 -21.25 -17.96
N PHE A 296 4.17 -22.49 -17.50
CA PHE A 296 3.12 -23.15 -16.74
C PHE A 296 3.42 -23.09 -15.24
N VAL A 297 2.40 -22.83 -14.44
CA VAL A 297 2.52 -22.66 -12.99
C VAL A 297 1.96 -23.89 -12.28
N HIS A 298 2.75 -24.42 -11.36
CA HIS A 298 2.32 -25.47 -10.45
C HIS A 298 2.79 -25.16 -9.02
N PHE A 299 1.94 -25.40 -8.04
CA PHE A 299 2.18 -25.22 -6.62
C PHE A 299 2.24 -26.61 -5.96
N PRO A 300 3.44 -27.16 -5.73
CA PRO A 300 3.58 -28.44 -5.01
C PRO A 300 3.07 -28.37 -3.56
N SER A 301 3.02 -27.17 -2.98
CA SER A 301 2.54 -26.91 -1.62
C SER A 301 2.06 -25.47 -1.48
N ASP A 302 1.43 -25.15 -0.34
CA ASP A 302 0.99 -23.78 -0.02
C ASP A 302 2.15 -22.80 0.27
N SER A 303 3.40 -23.24 0.13
CA SER A 303 4.61 -22.45 0.41
C SER A 303 5.64 -22.46 -0.72
N THR A 304 5.35 -23.16 -1.81
CA THR A 304 6.31 -23.37 -2.90
C THR A 304 5.62 -23.34 -4.26
N VAL A 305 6.29 -22.79 -5.26
CA VAL A 305 5.82 -22.76 -6.64
C VAL A 305 6.90 -23.28 -7.59
N LYS A 306 6.48 -23.92 -8.68
CA LYS A 306 7.32 -24.28 -9.82
C LYS A 306 6.83 -23.49 -11.03
N ILE A 307 7.77 -22.89 -11.73
CA ILE A 307 7.55 -22.19 -13.00
C ILE A 307 8.20 -23.04 -14.09
N LEU A 308 7.38 -23.64 -14.93
CA LEU A 308 7.80 -24.66 -15.88
C LEU A 308 7.70 -24.13 -17.30
N GLU A 309 8.59 -24.55 -18.18
CA GLU A 309 8.43 -24.26 -19.61
C GLU A 309 7.07 -24.80 -20.09
N ASN A 310 6.32 -24.00 -20.85
CA ASN A 310 5.02 -24.39 -21.38
C ASN A 310 5.18 -25.32 -22.60
N THR A 311 5.67 -26.53 -22.36
CA THR A 311 5.80 -27.59 -23.35
C THR A 311 4.63 -28.57 -23.24
N THR A 312 4.27 -29.22 -24.36
CA THR A 312 3.23 -30.27 -24.37
C THR A 312 3.56 -31.41 -23.42
N GLU A 313 4.84 -31.75 -23.26
CA GLU A 313 5.31 -32.81 -22.35
C GLU A 313 5.01 -32.49 -20.88
N ASN A 314 5.34 -31.27 -20.42
CA ASN A 314 5.09 -30.85 -19.04
C ASN A 314 3.58 -30.81 -18.72
N TYR A 315 2.78 -30.35 -19.68
CA TYR A 315 1.32 -30.31 -19.54
C TYR A 315 0.69 -31.72 -19.54
N GLU A 316 1.16 -32.62 -20.40
CA GLU A 316 0.69 -34.02 -20.43
C GLU A 316 1.10 -34.78 -19.16
N ALA A 317 2.30 -34.54 -18.63
CA ALA A 317 2.75 -35.09 -17.35
C ALA A 317 1.86 -34.63 -16.19
N TYR A 318 1.59 -33.33 -16.10
CA TYR A 318 0.67 -32.75 -15.12
C TYR A 318 -0.73 -33.37 -15.20
N GLN A 319 -1.32 -33.44 -16.41
CA GLN A 319 -2.64 -34.07 -16.58
C GLN A 319 -2.63 -35.57 -16.24
N SER A 320 -1.56 -36.28 -16.58
CA SER A 320 -1.41 -37.71 -16.27
C SER A 320 -1.42 -37.96 -14.76
N ASP A 321 -0.72 -37.13 -13.99
CA ASP A 321 -0.67 -37.23 -12.54
C ASP A 321 -1.98 -36.82 -11.87
N GLN A 322 -2.65 -35.78 -12.38
CA GLN A 322 -3.99 -35.41 -11.92
C GLN A 322 -4.98 -36.58 -12.13
N ASN A 323 -4.93 -37.25 -13.28
CA ASN A 323 -5.73 -38.44 -13.54
C ASN A 323 -5.40 -39.61 -12.60
N LYS A 324 -4.14 -39.76 -12.17
CA LYS A 324 -3.76 -40.77 -11.16
C LYS A 324 -4.33 -40.42 -9.79
N ILE A 325 -4.31 -39.14 -9.40
CA ILE A 325 -4.90 -38.64 -8.16
C ILE A 325 -6.42 -38.87 -8.15
N ASP A 326 -7.10 -38.55 -9.24
CA ASP A 326 -8.55 -38.74 -9.36
C ASP A 326 -8.92 -40.23 -9.25
N LYS A 327 -8.19 -41.10 -9.96
CA LYS A 327 -8.34 -42.56 -9.83
C LYS A 327 -8.06 -43.07 -8.42
N TYR A 328 -7.06 -42.51 -7.74
CA TYR A 328 -6.75 -42.84 -6.36
C TYR A 328 -7.91 -42.47 -5.42
N ASN A 329 -8.45 -41.25 -5.57
CA ASN A 329 -9.59 -40.76 -4.80
C ASN A 329 -10.86 -41.57 -5.07
N GLU A 330 -11.12 -41.94 -6.33
CA GLU A 330 -12.24 -42.81 -6.72
C GLU A 330 -12.12 -44.19 -6.06
N ARG A 331 -10.93 -44.81 -6.10
CA ARG A 331 -10.67 -46.10 -5.43
C ARG A 331 -10.85 -45.99 -3.91
N LYS A 332 -10.38 -44.89 -3.31
CA LYS A 332 -10.56 -44.61 -1.88
C LYS A 332 -12.04 -44.51 -1.51
N ALA A 333 -12.82 -43.75 -2.29
CA ALA A 333 -14.26 -43.63 -2.10
C ALA A 333 -14.99 -44.98 -2.27
N GLY A 334 -14.61 -45.77 -3.27
CA GLY A 334 -15.14 -47.12 -3.47
C GLY A 334 -14.83 -48.06 -2.30
N LEU A 335 -13.61 -48.00 -1.77
CA LEU A 335 -13.19 -48.81 -0.62
C LEU A 335 -13.93 -48.40 0.67
N TRP A 336 -14.17 -47.10 0.87
CA TRP A 336 -15.06 -46.62 1.94
C TRP A 336 -16.49 -47.13 1.79
N ALA A 337 -17.04 -47.16 0.57
CA ALA A 337 -18.36 -47.73 0.31
C ALA A 337 -18.41 -49.22 0.69
N VAL A 338 -17.37 -50.00 0.39
CA VAL A 338 -17.27 -51.42 0.79
C VAL A 338 -17.25 -51.57 2.32
N VAL A 339 -16.48 -50.74 3.03
CA VAL A 339 -16.44 -50.74 4.51
C VAL A 339 -17.83 -50.49 5.09
N ILE A 340 -18.52 -49.45 4.61
CA ILE A 340 -19.85 -49.05 5.10
C ILE A 340 -20.89 -50.14 4.80
N ILE A 341 -20.94 -50.64 3.56
CA ILE A 341 -21.91 -51.67 3.15
C ILE A 341 -21.67 -52.98 3.90
N SER A 342 -20.41 -53.38 4.12
CA SER A 342 -20.09 -54.60 4.86
C SER A 342 -20.53 -54.52 6.33
N LEU A 343 -20.33 -53.35 6.97
CA LEU A 343 -20.80 -53.12 8.33
C LEU A 343 -22.34 -53.13 8.41
N LEU A 344 -23.01 -52.42 7.50
CA LEU A 344 -24.47 -52.39 7.45
C LEU A 344 -25.08 -53.78 7.18
N ALA A 345 -24.54 -54.53 6.21
CA ALA A 345 -24.97 -55.88 5.91
C ALA A 345 -24.76 -56.81 7.11
N GLY A 346 -23.62 -56.71 7.79
CA GLY A 346 -23.35 -57.43 9.03
C GLY A 346 -24.37 -57.11 10.12
N LEU A 347 -24.68 -55.84 10.34
CA LEU A 347 -25.68 -55.41 11.33
C LEU A 347 -27.10 -55.88 10.98
N ILE A 348 -27.51 -55.79 9.71
CA ILE A 348 -28.81 -56.28 9.24
C ILE A 348 -28.92 -57.80 9.42
N LEU A 349 -27.86 -58.56 9.13
CA LEU A 349 -27.82 -60.00 9.35
C LEU A 349 -27.93 -60.36 10.84
N LEU A 350 -27.24 -59.61 11.71
CA LEU A 350 -27.38 -59.78 13.16
C LEU A 350 -28.80 -59.44 13.62
N ALA A 351 -29.34 -58.30 13.19
CA ALA A 351 -30.70 -57.88 13.55
C ALA A 351 -31.72 -58.93 13.12
N THR A 352 -31.68 -59.40 11.88
CA THR A 352 -32.60 -60.42 11.35
C THR A 352 -32.45 -61.79 12.01
N ALA A 353 -31.23 -62.21 12.34
CA ALA A 353 -30.99 -63.48 13.05
C ALA A 353 -31.48 -63.47 14.50
N TYR A 354 -31.60 -62.28 15.10
CA TYR A 354 -32.02 -62.07 16.49
C TYR A 354 -33.39 -61.37 16.62
N LEU A 355 -34.14 -61.20 15.53
CA LEU A 355 -35.53 -60.77 15.61
C LEU A 355 -36.34 -61.78 16.43
N PRO A 356 -37.17 -61.33 17.40
CA PRO A 356 -38.04 -62.21 18.16
C PRO A 356 -39.11 -62.79 17.22
N VAL A 357 -39.23 -64.13 17.19
CA VAL A 357 -40.30 -64.81 16.46
C VAL A 357 -41.61 -64.49 17.16
N ARG A 358 -42.56 -63.91 16.43
CA ARG A 358 -43.91 -63.67 16.92
C ARG A 358 -44.67 -64.99 16.75
N ASP A 359 -44.97 -65.67 17.86
CA ASP A 359 -45.86 -66.84 17.89
C ASP A 359 -47.27 -66.48 17.41
#